data_AF-A0A524F7D9-F1
#
_entry.id   AF-A0A524F7D9-F1
#
_cell.length_a   1.000
_cell.length_b   1.000
_cell.length_c   1.000
_cell.angle_alpha   90.00
_cell.angle_beta   90.00
_cell.angle_gamma   90.00
#
_symmetry.space_group_name_H-M   'P 1'
#
loop_
_entity.id
_entity.type
_entity.pdbx_description
1 polymer ?
#
loop_
_entity_poly.entity_id
_entity_poly.type
_entity_poly.pdbx_seq_one_letter_code
_entity_poly.pdbx_strand_id
1 'polypeptide(L)' 'MASAKETVESILKSLPDNATYEDIMYEIYVRCNIEKGLEDIEKGNVVSEEEMNKWLQKWLK' A
#
# COMPACT_ATOMS: atom_id res chain seq x y z
N MET A 1 -4.59 -13.91 7.76
CA MET A 1 -4.62 -12.85 6.74
C MET A 1 -5.86 -13.05 5.91
N ALA A 2 -6.63 -12.00 5.65
CA ALA A 2 -7.70 -12.07 4.68
C ALA A 2 -7.09 -12.30 3.29
N SER A 3 -7.73 -13.11 2.47
CA SER A 3 -7.33 -13.28 1.07
C SER A 3 -7.50 -11.97 0.31
N ALA A 4 -6.75 -11.79 -0.78
CA ALA A 4 -6.89 -10.63 -1.66
C ALA A 4 -8.36 -10.42 -2.10
N LYS A 5 -9.10 -11.51 -2.30
CA LYS A 5 -10.53 -11.48 -2.64
C LYS A 5 -11.37 -10.89 -1.51
N GLU A 6 -11.19 -11.36 -0.28
CA GLU A 6 -11.94 -10.88 0.90
C GLU A 6 -11.64 -9.39 1.18
N THR A 7 -10.39 -8.97 1.00
CA THR A 7 -10.00 -7.56 1.12
C THR A 7 -10.71 -6.70 0.08
N VAL A 8 -10.72 -7.11 -1.19
CA VAL A 8 -11.44 -6.39 -2.26
C VAL A 8 -12.94 -6.35 -2.00
N GLU A 9 -13.54 -7.45 -1.56
CA GLU A 9 -14.97 -7.47 -1.18
C GLU A 9 -15.27 -6.49 -0.03
N SER A 10 -14.37 -6.35 0.94
CA SER A 10 -14.51 -5.37 2.01
C SER A 10 -14.40 -3.93 1.50
N ILE A 11 -13.47 -3.65 0.60
CA ILE A 11 -13.30 -2.32 -0.02
C ILE A 11 -14.58 -1.93 -0.77
N LEU A 12 -15.10 -2.84 -1.60
CA LEU A 12 -16.33 -2.61 -2.37
C LEU A 12 -17.54 -2.35 -1.46
N LYS A 13 -17.63 -3.00 -0.30
CA LYS A 13 -18.70 -2.74 0.69
C LYS A 13 -18.57 -1.39 1.40
N SER A 14 -17.36 -0.83 1.49
CA SER A 14 -17.11 0.46 2.15
C SER A 14 -17.23 1.67 1.23
N LEU A 15 -17.11 1.46 -0.08
CA LEU A 15 -17.17 2.53 -1.06
C LEU A 15 -18.61 2.97 -1.35
N PRO A 16 -18.83 4.25 -1.67
CA PRO A 16 -20.14 4.73 -2.07
C PRO A 16 -20.51 4.22 -3.48
N ASP A 17 -21.82 4.16 -3.78
CA ASP A 17 -22.31 3.66 -5.08
C ASP A 17 -21.83 4.47 -6.30
N ASN A 18 -21.41 5.73 -6.08
CA ASN A 18 -20.86 6.60 -7.11
C ASN A 18 -19.32 6.53 -7.21
N ALA A 19 -18.68 5.61 -6.50
CA ALA A 19 -17.24 5.41 -6.59
C ALA A 19 -16.83 5.07 -8.03
N THR A 20 -15.74 5.66 -8.47
CA THR A 20 -15.17 5.42 -9.78
C THR A 20 -14.24 4.21 -9.75
N TYR A 21 -13.85 3.72 -10.93
CA TYR A 21 -12.81 2.70 -11.02
C TYR A 21 -11.48 3.17 -10.42
N GLU A 22 -11.16 4.47 -10.52
CA GLU A 22 -9.95 5.04 -9.93
C GLU A 22 -9.97 4.97 -8.40
N ASP A 23 -11.12 5.26 -7.78
CA ASP A 23 -11.29 5.16 -6.33
C ASP A 23 -11.10 3.72 -5.84
N ILE A 24 -11.70 2.75 -6.54
CA ILE A 24 -11.55 1.32 -6.23
C ILE A 24 -10.09 0.88 -6.34
N MET A 25 -9.42 1.27 -7.43
CA MET A 25 -8.00 0.94 -7.65
C MET A 25 -7.10 1.58 -6.60
N TYR A 26 -7.38 2.83 -6.22
CA TYR A 26 -6.62 3.55 -5.20
C TYR A 26 -6.70 2.84 -3.84
N GLU A 27 -7.90 2.48 -3.40
CA GLU A 27 -8.09 1.76 -2.14
C GLU A 27 -7.35 0.43 -2.12
N ILE A 28 -7.42 -0.34 -3.22
CA ILE A 28 -6.67 -1.60 -3.36
C ILE A 28 -5.17 -1.33 -3.28
N TYR A 29 -4.67 -0.33 -4.01
CA TYR A 29 -3.26 0.01 -4.05
C TYR A 29 -2.71 0.39 -2.67
N VAL A 30 -3.42 1.24 -1.94
CA VAL A 30 -3.01 1.66 -0.58
C VAL A 30 -2.96 0.45 0.35
N ARG A 31 -3.98 -0.42 0.33
CA ARG A 31 -4.01 -1.64 1.15
C ARG A 31 -2.85 -2.57 0.85
N CYS A 32 -2.56 -2.82 -0.43
CA CYS A 32 -1.42 -3.64 -0.83
C CYS A 32 -0.08 -3.07 -0.37
N ASN A 33 0.11 -1.74 -0.42
CA ASN A 33 1.35 -1.13 0.05
C ASN A 33 1.51 -1.25 1.58
N ILE A 34 0.42 -1.13 2.33
CA ILE A 34 0.45 -1.32 3.78
C ILE A 34 0.82 -2.76 4.13
N GLU A 35 0.16 -3.75 3.52
CA GLU A 35 0.45 -5.17 3.75
C GLU A 35 1.91 -5.50 3.40
N LYS A 36 2.39 -5.01 2.26
CA LYS A 36 3.79 -5.16 1.87
C LYS A 36 4.74 -4.52 2.88
N GLY A 37 4.44 -3.31 3.36
CA GLY A 37 5.25 -2.63 4.37
C GLY A 37 5.31 -3.40 5.70
N LEU A 38 4.19 -3.98 6.13
CA LEU A 38 4.15 -4.85 7.31
C LEU A 38 5.01 -6.11 7.11
N GLU A 39 4.90 -6.77 5.96
CA GLU A 39 5.74 -7.92 5.65
C GLU A 39 7.24 -7.56 5.59
N ASP A 40 7.58 -6.41 5.03
CA ASP A 40 8.96 -5.93 4.97
C ASP A 40 9.53 -5.66 6.36
N ILE A 41 8.72 -5.14 7.29
CA ILE A 41 9.10 -5.01 8.70
C ILE A 41 9.35 -6.38 9.34
N GLU A 42 8.45 -7.34 9.15
CA GLU A 42 8.58 -8.69 9.70
C GLU A 42 9.83 -9.41 9.17
N LYS A 43 10.18 -9.20 7.89
CA LYS A 43 11.36 -9.77 7.23
C LYS A 43 12.66 -9.01 7.54
N GLY A 44 12.57 -7.85 8.20
CA GLY A 44 13.72 -6.97 8.45
C GLY A 44 14.21 -6.22 7.20
N ASN A 45 13.39 -6.15 6.14
CA ASN A 45 13.64 -5.37 4.93
C ASN A 45 13.40 -3.86 5.18
N VAL A 46 14.03 -3.32 6.22
CA VAL A 46 13.94 -1.91 6.59
C VAL A 46 15.28 -1.23 6.39
N VAL A 47 15.23 0.05 6.06
CA VAL A 47 16.43 0.90 5.94
C VAL A 47 16.40 1.99 6.99
N SER A 48 17.57 2.48 7.38
CA SER A 48 17.67 3.65 8.24
C SER A 48 17.21 4.93 7.51
N GLU A 49 16.86 5.95 8.29
CA GLU A 49 16.52 7.27 7.75
C GLU A 49 17.66 7.85 6.88
N GLU A 50 18.91 7.66 7.29
CA GLU A 50 20.08 8.15 6.54
C GLU A 50 20.20 7.46 5.17
N GLU A 51 19.98 6.14 5.12
CA GLU A 51 19.99 5.38 3.87
C GLU A 51 18.85 5.81 2.95
N MET A 52 17.63 5.98 3.50
CA MET A 52 16.48 6.48 2.75
C MET A 52 16.74 7.87 2.16
N ASN A 53 17.31 8.79 2.94
CA ASN A 53 17.64 10.14 2.47
C ASN A 53 18.65 10.13 1.31
N LYS A 54 19.68 9.28 1.39
CA LYS A 54 20.65 9.09 0.29
C LYS A 54 19.98 8.55 -0.98
N TRP A 55 18.96 7.72 -0.85
CA TRP A 55 18.19 7.20 -1.98
C TRP A 55 17.30 8.27 -2.60
N LEU A 56 16.53 9.02 -1.78
CA LEU A 56 15.64 10.08 -2.24
C LEU A 56 16.38 11.20 -3.00
N GLN A 57 17.58 11.57 -2.56
CA GLN A 57 18.41 12.57 -3.25
C GLN A 57 18.77 12.21 -4.69
N LYS A 58 18.74 10.92 -5.07
CA LYS A 58 18.99 10.50 -6.47
C LYS A 58 17.82 10.81 -7.40
N TRP A 59 16.61 10.92 -6.86
CA TRP A 59 15.37 11.14 -7.61
C TRP A 59 14.88 12.59 -7.56
N LEU A 60 15.23 13.32 -6.51
CA LEU A 60 14.86 14.73 -6.30
C LEU A 60 15.86 15.73 -6.95
N LYS A 61 16.62 15.29 -7.95
CA LYS A 61 17.55 16.15 -8.71
C LYS A 61 16.85 16.87 -9.86
#